data_AF-A0A3D6D2X3-F1
#
_entry.id   AF-A0A3D6D2X3-F1
#
_cell.length_a   1.000
_cell.length_b   1.000
_cell.length_c   1.000
_cell.angle_alpha   90.00
_cell.angle_beta   90.00
_cell.angle_gamma   90.00
#
_symmetry.space_group_name_H-M   'P 1'
#
loop_
_entity.id
_entity.type
_entity.pdbx_description
1 polymer ?
#
loop_
_entity_poly.entity_id
_entity_poly.type
_entity_poly.pdbx_seq_one_letter_code
_entity_poly.pdbx_strand_id
1 'polypeptide(L)'
;LHHAGGHTQAPLAMAFSVLALLFGGSVAWSLYSKAESDPIANRLHGLSTALKNRLYFDEIFNGLIYVTHEAVSKLAEWVDRILLSSFIVKGLSNVVDVFGRGLRLFQTGSIHTYAFLFVVGIALVMFFVMGGVL
;
A
#
# COMPACT_ATOMS: atom_id res chain seq x y z
N LEU A 1 -5.03 -37.58 -14.49
CA LEU A 1 -6.19 -38.30 -13.91
C LEU A 1 -5.70 -39.51 -13.10
N HIS A 2 -5.10 -39.28 -11.93
CA HIS A 2 -4.44 -40.33 -11.10
C HIS A 2 -5.15 -40.49 -9.74
N HIS A 3 -6.49 -40.47 -9.75
CA HIS A 3 -7.34 -40.67 -8.57
C HIS A 3 -8.03 -42.02 -8.68
N ALA A 4 -7.42 -43.10 -8.16
CA ALA A 4 -8.14 -44.39 -8.01
C ALA A 4 -7.51 -45.43 -7.05
N GLY A 5 -6.36 -45.20 -6.41
CA GLY A 5 -5.61 -46.31 -5.76
C GLY A 5 -5.35 -46.24 -4.26
N GLY A 6 -5.74 -45.19 -3.54
CA GLY A 6 -5.15 -44.87 -2.23
C GLY A 6 -5.96 -45.19 -0.96
N HIS A 7 -7.19 -45.71 -1.07
CA HIS A 7 -8.08 -45.88 0.09
C HIS A 7 -7.97 -47.24 0.79
N THR A 8 -7.21 -48.20 0.23
CA THR A 8 -7.10 -49.58 0.75
C THR A 8 -5.80 -49.86 1.53
N GLN A 9 -4.86 -48.91 1.62
CA GLN A 9 -3.49 -49.18 2.11
C GLN A 9 -3.15 -48.69 3.52
N ALA A 10 -4.08 -48.05 4.25
CA ALA A 10 -3.80 -47.65 5.64
C ALA A 10 -4.96 -47.95 6.60
N PRO A 11 -5.41 -49.22 6.71
CA PRO A 11 -6.39 -49.61 7.73
C PRO A 11 -5.90 -49.27 9.15
N LEU A 12 -4.58 -49.27 9.36
CA LEU A 12 -3.95 -48.82 10.60
C LEU A 12 -4.18 -47.33 10.87
N ALA A 13 -4.00 -46.45 9.88
CA ALA A 13 -4.22 -45.00 10.08
C ALA A 13 -5.69 -44.68 10.41
N MET A 14 -6.63 -45.40 9.80
CA MET A 14 -8.06 -45.30 10.14
C MET A 14 -8.35 -45.87 11.54
N ALA A 15 -7.76 -47.02 11.91
CA ALA A 15 -7.93 -47.56 13.24
C ALA A 15 -7.37 -46.61 14.31
N PHE A 16 -6.19 -46.03 14.09
CA PHE A 16 -5.59 -45.06 14.99
C PHE A 16 -6.39 -43.76 15.08
N SER A 17 -6.95 -43.24 13.98
CA SER A 17 -7.77 -42.04 14.04
C SER A 17 -9.09 -42.26 14.78
N VAL A 18 -9.74 -43.40 14.56
CA VAL A 18 -10.97 -43.78 15.29
C VAL A 18 -10.67 -44.00 16.77
N LEU A 19 -9.58 -44.70 17.11
CA LEU A 19 -9.16 -44.87 18.51
C LEU A 19 -8.81 -43.54 19.18
N ALA A 20 -8.08 -42.65 18.50
CA ALA A 20 -7.76 -41.32 19.01
C ALA A 20 -9.01 -40.48 19.23
N LEU A 21 -10.01 -40.58 18.36
CA LEU A 21 -11.28 -39.87 18.47
C LEU A 21 -12.13 -40.41 19.63
N LEU A 22 -12.23 -41.74 19.77
CA LEU A 22 -12.92 -42.37 20.89
C LEU A 22 -12.24 -42.06 22.22
N PHE A 23 -10.91 -42.08 22.26
CA PHE A 23 -10.12 -41.75 23.44
C PHE A 23 -10.28 -40.27 23.81
N GLY A 24 -10.07 -39.36 22.86
CA GLY A 24 -10.24 -37.92 23.07
C GLY A 24 -11.67 -37.56 23.49
N GLY A 25 -12.66 -38.16 22.85
CA GLY A 25 -14.08 -37.99 23.20
C GLY A 25 -14.40 -38.53 24.59
N SER A 26 -13.85 -39.70 24.98
CA SER A 26 -14.04 -40.26 26.33
C SER A 26 -13.40 -39.39 27.40
N VAL A 27 -12.20 -38.87 27.15
CA VAL A 27 -11.51 -37.94 28.05
C VAL A 27 -12.29 -36.63 28.19
N ALA A 28 -12.78 -36.06 27.08
CA ALA A 28 -13.61 -34.86 27.08
C ALA A 28 -14.92 -35.08 27.84
N TRP A 29 -15.59 -36.21 27.61
CA TRP A 29 -16.82 -36.59 28.31
C TRP A 29 -16.58 -36.74 29.82
N SER A 30 -15.52 -37.43 30.23
CA SER A 30 -15.18 -37.59 31.65
C SER A 30 -14.84 -36.27 32.34
N LEU A 31 -14.23 -35.31 31.63
CA LEU A 31 -13.88 -34.00 32.16
C LEU A 31 -15.08 -33.04 32.25
N TYR A 32 -15.99 -33.07 31.27
CA TYR A 32 -17.11 -32.12 31.17
C TYR A 32 -18.46 -32.66 31.64
N SER A 33 -18.64 -33.98 31.80
CA SER A 33 -19.96 -34.60 32.13
C SER A 33 -20.58 -34.13 33.46
N LYS A 34 -19.81 -33.57 34.38
CA LYS A 34 -20.28 -33.03 35.67
C LYS A 34 -19.74 -31.62 35.96
N ALA A 35 -19.23 -30.94 34.93
CA ALA A 35 -18.62 -29.63 35.10
C ALA A 35 -19.68 -28.52 35.07
N GLU A 36 -19.89 -27.85 36.20
CA GLU A 36 -20.72 -26.63 36.31
C GLU A 36 -19.91 -25.37 35.92
N SER A 37 -18.58 -25.45 36.01
CA SER A 37 -17.61 -24.45 35.56
C SER A 37 -16.42 -25.13 34.89
N ASP A 38 -15.73 -24.40 34.00
CA ASP A 38 -14.71 -24.95 33.11
C ASP A 38 -13.49 -25.49 33.92
N PRO A 39 -13.32 -26.82 34.04
CA PRO A 39 -12.37 -27.41 34.98
C PRO A 39 -10.91 -27.17 34.56
N ILE A 40 -10.69 -26.91 33.27
CA ILE A 40 -9.40 -26.59 32.68
C ILE A 40 -9.01 -25.15 33.02
N ALA A 41 -9.98 -24.23 33.11
CA ALA A 41 -9.73 -22.84 33.50
C ALA A 41 -9.24 -22.73 34.95
N ASN A 42 -9.75 -23.58 35.84
CA ASN A 42 -9.38 -23.54 37.25
C ASN A 42 -7.96 -24.11 37.53
N ARG A 43 -7.46 -25.02 36.69
CA ARG A 43 -6.12 -25.62 36.85
C ARG A 43 -5.04 -24.98 35.98
N LEU A 44 -5.37 -24.56 34.77
CA LEU A 44 -4.45 -23.99 33.80
C LEU A 44 -5.00 -22.67 33.26
N HIS A 45 -5.18 -21.72 34.17
CA HIS A 45 -5.80 -20.42 33.89
C HIS A 45 -5.11 -19.67 32.73
N GLY A 46 -3.78 -19.78 32.61
CA GLY A 46 -3.01 -19.18 31.51
C GLY A 46 -3.30 -19.79 30.14
N LEU A 47 -3.32 -21.12 30.05
CA LEU A 47 -3.63 -21.81 28.79
C LEU A 47 -5.12 -21.69 28.45
N SER A 48 -6.04 -21.80 29.41
CA SER A 48 -7.47 -21.59 29.13
C SER A 48 -7.74 -20.18 28.62
N THR A 49 -7.09 -19.17 29.19
CA THR A 49 -7.24 -17.77 28.75
C THR A 49 -6.62 -17.57 27.37
N ALA A 50 -5.45 -18.18 27.11
CA ALA A 50 -4.83 -18.13 25.79
C ALA A 50 -5.70 -18.82 24.73
N LEU A 51 -6.20 -20.03 24.97
CA LEU A 51 -7.10 -20.73 24.03
C LEU A 51 -8.42 -19.96 23.83
N LYS A 52 -8.97 -19.37 24.90
CA LYS A 52 -10.17 -18.53 24.85
C LYS A 52 -9.96 -17.25 24.02
N ASN A 53 -8.79 -16.64 24.12
CA ASN A 53 -8.38 -15.49 23.33
C ASN A 53 -7.76 -15.89 21.98
N ARG A 54 -8.10 -17.08 21.46
CA ARG A 54 -7.67 -17.54 20.13
C ARG A 54 -6.13 -17.51 19.96
N LEU A 55 -5.41 -17.81 21.03
CA LEU A 55 -3.94 -17.77 21.15
C LEU A 55 -3.32 -16.39 20.84
N TYR A 56 -4.11 -15.31 20.93
CA TYR A 56 -3.68 -13.94 20.59
C TYR A 56 -3.20 -13.79 19.14
N PHE A 57 -3.51 -14.74 18.26
CA PHE A 57 -3.12 -14.66 16.85
C PHE A 57 -3.73 -13.43 16.19
N ASP A 58 -5.02 -13.16 16.44
CA ASP A 58 -5.73 -12.04 15.84
C ASP A 58 -5.09 -10.69 16.26
N GLU A 59 -4.74 -10.49 17.54
CA GLU A 59 -4.00 -9.30 18.01
C GLU A 59 -2.62 -9.14 17.35
N ILE A 60 -1.84 -10.23 17.25
CA ILE A 60 -0.48 -10.18 16.70
C ILE A 60 -0.53 -9.85 15.21
N PHE A 61 -1.43 -10.50 14.45
CA PHE A 61 -1.60 -10.23 13.03
C PHE A 61 -2.12 -8.82 12.78
N ASN A 62 -3.12 -8.36 13.54
CA ASN A 62 -3.64 -7.01 13.41
C ASN A 62 -2.58 -5.96 13.77
N GLY A 63 -1.79 -6.18 14.82
CA GLY A 63 -0.69 -5.28 15.20
C GLY A 63 0.38 -5.20 14.11
N LEU A 64 0.78 -6.35 13.55
CA LEU A 64 1.79 -6.39 12.49
C LEU A 64 1.30 -5.73 11.20
N ILE A 65 0.05 -6.00 10.79
CA ILE A 65 -0.57 -5.38 9.62
C ILE A 65 -0.70 -3.88 9.84
N TYR A 66 -1.17 -3.44 11.02
CA TYR A 66 -1.34 -2.04 11.33
C TYR A 66 -0.01 -1.28 11.23
N VAL A 67 1.05 -1.78 11.86
CA VAL A 67 2.37 -1.11 11.85
C VAL A 67 2.93 -1.02 10.43
N THR A 68 2.87 -2.11 9.66
CA THR A 68 3.39 -2.14 8.30
C THR A 68 2.59 -1.24 7.36
N HIS A 69 1.26 -1.29 7.44
CA HIS A 69 0.38 -0.50 6.59
C HIS A 69 0.45 0.99 6.91
N GLU A 70 0.47 1.36 8.18
CA GLU A 70 0.60 2.74 8.64
C GLU A 70 1.95 3.35 8.22
N ALA A 71 3.04 2.58 8.30
CA ALA A 71 4.35 3.03 7.86
C ALA A 71 4.39 3.27 6.34
N VAL A 72 3.85 2.34 5.55
CA VAL A 72 3.79 2.48 4.09
C VAL A 72 2.89 3.65 3.69
N SER A 73 1.74 3.80 4.34
CA SER A 73 0.81 4.90 4.07
C SER A 73 1.44 6.26 4.34
N LYS A 74 2.13 6.43 5.47
CA LYS A 74 2.86 7.67 5.80
C LYS A 74 3.97 7.97 4.82
N LEU A 75 4.72 6.96 4.38
CA LEU A 75 5.75 7.14 3.37
C LEU A 75 5.14 7.57 2.02
N ALA A 76 4.06 6.93 1.60
CA ALA A 76 3.37 7.30 0.36
C ALA A 76 2.83 8.74 0.42
N GLU A 77 2.19 9.13 1.53
CA GLU A 77 1.72 10.50 1.74
C GLU A 77 2.87 11.51 1.72
N TRP A 78 3.99 11.19 2.35
CA TRP A 78 5.17 12.06 2.36
C TRP A 78 5.75 12.25 0.96
N VAL A 79 5.90 11.16 0.20
CA VAL A 79 6.39 11.20 -1.19
C VAL A 79 5.45 12.03 -2.07
N ASP A 80 4.14 11.76 -2.00
CA ASP A 80 3.11 12.47 -2.76
C ASP A 80 3.13 13.98 -2.47
N ARG A 81 3.14 14.35 -1.19
CA ARG A 81 3.17 15.75 -0.74
C ARG A 81 4.43 16.49 -1.19
N ILE A 82 5.58 15.83 -1.25
CA ILE A 82 6.82 16.44 -1.74
C ILE A 82 6.79 16.56 -3.26
N LEU A 83 6.53 15.48 -3.99
CA LEU A 83 6.56 15.49 -5.45
C LEU A 83 5.44 16.36 -6.03
N LEU A 84 4.18 16.09 -5.70
CA LEU A 84 3.08 16.84 -6.29
C LEU A 84 3.02 18.27 -5.75
N SER A 85 2.91 18.43 -4.43
CA SER A 85 2.62 19.75 -3.88
C SER A 85 3.81 20.71 -4.01
N SER A 86 5.03 20.22 -3.79
CA SER A 86 6.21 21.09 -3.75
C SER A 86 6.94 21.15 -5.08
N PHE A 87 7.11 20.02 -5.78
CA PHE A 87 7.87 20.02 -7.02
C PHE A 87 7.03 20.41 -8.23
N ILE A 88 5.88 19.75 -8.42
CA ILE A 88 5.05 19.97 -9.60
C ILE A 88 4.28 21.29 -9.46
N VAL A 89 3.42 21.42 -8.44
CA VAL A 89 2.50 22.56 -8.35
C VAL A 89 3.26 23.87 -8.13
N LYS A 90 4.07 23.96 -7.07
CA LYS A 90 4.84 25.18 -6.80
C LYS A 90 5.92 25.44 -7.85
N GLY A 91 6.55 24.39 -8.41
CA GLY A 91 7.54 24.53 -9.46
C GLY A 91 6.94 25.16 -10.72
N LEU A 92 5.83 24.62 -11.22
CA LEU A 92 5.14 25.20 -12.39
C LEU A 92 4.68 26.63 -12.12
N SER A 93 4.07 26.90 -10.95
CA SER A 93 3.64 28.25 -10.59
C SER A 93 4.81 29.24 -10.61
N ASN A 94 5.95 28.86 -10.02
CA ASN A 94 7.14 29.70 -10.00
C ASN A 94 7.68 29.97 -11.40
N VAL A 95 7.68 28.97 -12.29
CA VAL A 95 8.11 29.13 -13.68
C VAL A 95 7.22 30.13 -14.40
N VAL A 96 5.90 29.99 -14.28
CA VAL A 96 4.93 30.91 -14.88
C VAL A 96 5.11 32.33 -14.34
N ASP A 97 5.28 32.49 -13.03
CA ASP A 97 5.46 33.80 -12.41
C ASP A 97 6.78 34.48 -12.83
N VAL A 98 7.87 33.72 -12.92
CA VAL A 98 9.16 34.23 -13.40
C VAL A 98 9.04 34.62 -14.88
N PHE A 99 8.38 33.80 -15.70
CA PHE A 99 8.17 34.10 -17.11
C PHE A 99 7.30 35.34 -17.31
N GLY A 100 6.21 35.49 -16.55
CA GLY A 100 5.35 36.67 -16.56
C GLY A 100 6.07 37.94 -16.11
N ARG A 101 6.93 37.85 -15.08
CA ARG A 101 7.81 38.95 -14.66
C ARG A 101 8.84 39.30 -15.75
N GLY A 102 9.41 38.31 -16.42
CA GLY A 102 10.31 38.51 -17.56
C GLY A 102 9.63 39.24 -18.71
N LEU A 103 8.45 38.78 -19.13
CA LEU A 103 7.63 39.46 -20.14
C LEU A 103 7.31 40.90 -19.77
N ARG A 104 7.01 41.16 -18.49
CA ARG A 104 6.77 42.52 -17.99
C ARG A 104 8.00 43.42 -18.14
N LEU A 105 9.22 42.89 -17.98
CA LEU A 105 10.46 43.66 -18.20
C LEU A 105 10.69 43.99 -19.68
N PHE A 106 10.28 43.12 -20.61
CA PHE A 106 10.31 43.42 -22.05
C PHE A 106 9.36 44.55 -22.43
N GLN A 107 8.30 44.76 -21.64
CA GLN A 107 7.33 45.83 -21.83
C GLN A 107 7.86 47.17 -21.25
N THR A 108 8.97 47.68 -21.81
CA THR A 108 9.65 48.91 -21.38
C THR A 108 8.88 50.21 -21.72
N GLY A 109 7.78 50.12 -22.48
CA GLY A 109 6.96 51.28 -22.87
C GLY A 109 7.62 52.24 -23.86
N SER A 110 8.85 51.96 -24.29
CA SER A 110 9.58 52.75 -25.28
C SER A 110 9.21 52.34 -26.70
N ILE A 111 8.65 53.29 -27.46
CA ILE A 111 8.29 53.10 -28.88
C ILE A 111 9.51 52.66 -29.72
N HIS A 112 10.71 53.08 -29.32
CA HIS A 112 11.95 52.74 -30.03
C HIS A 112 12.26 51.24 -29.96
N THR A 113 12.04 50.60 -28.80
CA THR A 113 12.24 49.15 -28.62
C THR A 113 11.30 48.34 -29.51
N TYR A 114 10.04 48.77 -29.62
CA TYR A 114 9.06 48.12 -30.49
C TYR A 114 9.40 48.25 -31.97
N ALA A 115 9.83 49.44 -32.41
CA ALA A 115 10.25 49.66 -33.79
C ALA A 115 11.47 48.79 -34.16
N PHE A 116 12.45 48.68 -33.26
CA PHE A 116 13.61 47.80 -33.44
C PHE A 116 13.20 46.32 -33.58
N LEU A 117 12.35 45.81 -32.67
CA LEU A 117 11.81 44.45 -32.73
C LEU A 117 11.04 44.17 -34.03
N PHE A 118 10.29 45.16 -34.53
CA PHE A 118 9.55 45.05 -35.78
C PHE A 118 10.47 44.87 -36.99
N VAL A 119 11.52 45.68 -37.11
CA VAL A 119 12.50 45.57 -38.21
C VAL A 119 13.25 44.24 -38.14
N VAL A 120 13.68 43.81 -36.94
CA VAL A 120 14.32 42.51 -36.74
C VAL A 120 13.37 41.36 -37.11
N GLY A 121 12.09 41.45 -36.73
CA GLY A 121 11.07 40.45 -37.07
C GLY A 121 10.88 40.31 -38.58
N ILE A 122 10.79 41.43 -39.30
CA ILE A 122 10.72 41.43 -40.78
C ILE A 122 11.97 40.79 -41.38
N ALA A 123 13.16 41.19 -40.93
CA ALA A 123 14.41 40.63 -41.44
C ALA A 123 14.49 39.12 -41.22
N LEU A 124 14.03 38.61 -40.06
CA LEU A 124 14.02 37.19 -39.72
C LEU A 124 13.01 36.41 -40.58
N VAL A 125 11.80 36.96 -40.80
CA VAL A 125 10.81 36.36 -41.71
C VAL A 125 11.34 36.32 -43.14
N MET A 126 11.92 37.41 -43.64
CA MET A 126 12.53 37.44 -44.98
C MET A 126 13.68 36.44 -45.09
N PHE A 127 14.52 36.34 -44.07
CA PHE A 127 15.60 35.34 -44.03
C PHE A 127 15.06 33.91 -44.03
N PHE A 128 14.03 33.61 -43.24
CA PHE A 128 13.43 32.27 -43.19
C PHE A 128 12.75 31.90 -44.52
N VAL A 129 12.02 32.85 -45.13
CA VAL A 129 11.34 32.64 -46.42
C VAL A 129 12.35 32.50 -47.56
N MET A 130 13.39 33.33 -47.61
CA MET A 130 14.37 33.31 -48.70
C MET A 130 15.42 32.21 -48.51
N GLY A 131 15.75 31.87 -47.27
CA GLY A 131 16.65 30.77 -46.89
C GLY A 131 15.99 29.39 -46.87
N GLY A 132 14.65 29.32 -46.78
CA GLY A 132 13.86 28.10 -46.99
C GLY A 132 13.49 27.83 -48.45
N VAL A 133 13.92 28.70 -49.38
CA VAL A 133 13.70 28.60 -50.84
C VAL A 133 15.00 28.24 -51.59
N LEU A 134 16.04 27.82 -50.87
CA LEU A 134 17.23 27.12 -51.38
C LEU A 134 17.24 25.68 -50.87
#